data_AF-A0A661ZHD2-F1
#
_entry.id   AF-A0A661ZHD2-F1
#
_cell.length_a   1.000
_cell.length_b   1.000
_cell.length_c   1.000
_cell.angle_alpha   90.00
_cell.angle_beta   90.00
_cell.angle_gamma   90.00
#
_symmetry.space_group_name_H-M   'P 1'
#
loop_
_entity.id
_entity.type
_entity.pdbx_description
1 polymer ?
#
loop_
_entity_poly.entity_id
_entity_poly.type
_entity_poly.pdbx_seq_one_letter_code
_entity_poly.pdbx_strand_id
1 'polypeptide(L)'
;MSFVNTLMKGEQGLFKAESLTAMQKLALRFVVVGLVYYLFVVVEGMIMRIVQVEEIAMVSQEQFFAILTAHPLVGIFGSTYAIVMGAFLFLVPDLMKIPLYSMKLARGNFFLIAGGTFIFWLAGFISQYAPLYT
;
A
#
# COMPACT_ATOMS: atom_id res chain seq x y z
N MET A 1 15.92 13.00 -23.60
CA MET A 1 15.92 12.63 -22.17
C MET A 1 15.84 11.11 -22.06
N SER A 2 16.52 10.48 -21.09
CA SER A 2 16.36 9.03 -20.87
C SER A 2 15.11 8.76 -20.03
N PHE A 3 14.49 7.60 -20.22
CA PHE A 3 13.35 7.14 -19.41
C PHE A 3 13.65 7.24 -17.90
N VAL A 4 14.85 6.82 -17.49
CA VAL A 4 15.30 6.91 -16.10
C VAL A 4 15.33 8.36 -15.59
N ASN A 5 15.79 9.31 -16.42
CA ASN A 5 15.79 10.72 -16.04
C ASN A 5 14.37 11.27 -15.89
N THR A 6 13.46 10.95 -16.80
CA THR A 6 12.04 11.36 -16.71
C THR A 6 11.35 10.71 -15.51
N LEU A 7 11.62 9.44 -15.22
CA LEU A 7 11.07 8.74 -14.07
C LEU A 7 11.55 9.37 -12.74
N MET A 8 12.83 9.73 -12.66
CA MET A 8 13.41 10.27 -11.43
C MET A 8 13.13 11.76 -11.21
N LYS A 9 13.06 12.55 -12.28
CA LYS A 9 12.95 14.02 -12.22
C LYS A 9 11.61 14.55 -12.71
N GLY A 10 10.69 13.68 -13.13
CA GLY A 10 9.45 14.06 -13.79
C GLY A 10 9.68 14.60 -15.19
N GLU A 11 8.59 14.76 -15.93
CA GLU A 11 8.62 15.36 -17.27
C GLU A 11 9.21 16.76 -17.20
N GLN A 12 10.15 17.06 -18.09
CA GLN A 12 10.91 18.33 -18.11
C GLN A 12 11.61 18.71 -16.80
N GLY A 13 11.86 17.75 -15.90
CA GLY A 13 12.49 18.05 -14.61
C GLY A 13 11.57 18.76 -13.60
N LEU A 14 10.25 18.67 -13.78
CA LEU A 14 9.27 19.34 -12.92
C LEU A 14 9.24 18.78 -11.48
N PHE A 15 9.65 17.53 -11.27
CA PHE A 15 9.70 16.94 -9.93
C PHE A 15 11.03 17.25 -9.23
N LYS A 16 10.94 18.13 -8.22
CA LYS A 16 12.08 18.56 -7.40
C LYS A 16 12.03 17.89 -6.03
N ALA A 17 12.46 16.63 -5.96
CA ALA A 17 12.42 15.84 -4.72
C ALA A 17 13.15 16.51 -3.53
N GLU A 18 14.21 17.26 -3.83
CA GLU A 18 15.02 17.96 -2.83
C GLU A 18 14.30 19.13 -2.17
N SER A 19 13.37 19.79 -2.88
CA SER A 19 12.61 20.92 -2.33
C SER A 19 11.47 20.52 -1.41
N LEU A 20 11.17 19.22 -1.29
CA LEU A 20 10.07 18.73 -0.46
C LEU A 20 10.45 18.70 1.02
N THR A 21 9.54 19.17 1.86
CA THR A 21 9.65 19.07 3.32
C THR A 21 9.62 17.62 3.77
N ALA A 22 10.08 17.37 5.00
CA ALA A 22 10.02 16.04 5.59
C ALA A 22 8.58 15.48 5.68
N MET A 23 7.58 16.34 5.93
CA MET A 23 6.17 15.94 5.98
C MET A 23 5.63 15.58 4.59
N GLN A 24 5.96 16.38 3.57
CA GLN A 24 5.58 16.08 2.18
C GLN A 24 6.20 14.78 1.69
N LYS A 25 7.48 14.54 2.00
CA LYS A 25 8.15 13.26 1.69
C LYS A 25 7.48 12.08 2.41
N LEU A 26 7.06 12.25 3.66
CA LEU A 26 6.35 11.21 4.40
C LEU A 26 4.97 10.92 3.79
N ALA A 27 4.18 11.95 3.49
CA ALA A 27 2.88 11.80 2.85
C ALA A 27 3.01 11.08 1.50
N LEU A 28 3.99 11.46 0.67
CA LEU A 28 4.26 10.78 -0.59
C LEU A 28 4.61 9.30 -0.41
N ARG A 29 5.36 8.93 0.63
CA ARG A 29 5.66 7.51 0.93
C ARG A 29 4.38 6.73 1.22
N PHE A 30 3.49 7.27 2.04
CA PHE A 30 2.19 6.64 2.31
C PHE A 30 1.35 6.48 1.05
N VAL A 31 1.28 7.52 0.21
CA VAL A 31 0.52 7.47 -1.05
C VAL A 31 1.11 6.44 -2.00
N VAL A 32 2.42 6.47 -2.24
CA VAL A 32 3.09 5.54 -3.16
C VAL A 32 2.93 4.10 -2.69
N VAL A 33 3.21 3.80 -1.41
CA VAL A 33 3.05 2.45 -0.88
C VAL A 33 1.58 2.02 -0.86
N GLY A 34 0.67 2.94 -0.53
CA GLY A 34 -0.77 2.66 -0.58
C GLY A 34 -1.24 2.30 -1.98
N LEU A 35 -0.76 2.99 -3.01
CA LEU A 35 -1.06 2.66 -4.40
C LEU A 35 -0.43 1.33 -4.86
N VAL A 36 0.73 0.95 -4.31
CA VAL A 36 1.32 -0.38 -4.55
C VAL A 36 0.42 -1.48 -3.96
N TYR A 37 -0.06 -1.31 -2.72
CA TYR A 37 -1.02 -2.27 -2.13
C TYR A 37 -2.36 -2.27 -2.85
N TYR A 38 -2.81 -1.12 -3.34
CA TYR A 38 -3.99 -1.03 -4.18
C TYR A 38 -3.84 -1.87 -5.44
N LEU A 39 -2.68 -1.80 -6.10
CA LEU A 39 -2.38 -2.63 -7.27
C LEU A 39 -2.44 -4.12 -6.93
N PHE A 40 -1.90 -4.55 -5.77
CA PHE A 40 -1.97 -5.94 -5.34
C PHE A 40 -3.42 -6.42 -5.25
N VAL A 41 -4.27 -5.68 -4.54
CA VAL A 41 -5.66 -6.11 -4.33
C VAL A 41 -6.50 -6.01 -5.59
N VAL A 42 -6.23 -5.08 -6.51
CA VAL A 42 -6.90 -5.05 -7.81
C VAL A 42 -6.57 -6.32 -8.60
N VAL A 43 -5.31 -6.73 -8.64
CA VAL A 43 -4.90 -7.98 -9.32
C VAL A 43 -5.50 -9.20 -8.65
N GLU A 44 -5.41 -9.30 -7.32
CA GLU A 44 -6.01 -10.40 -6.54
C GLU A 44 -7.52 -10.48 -6.72
N GLY A 45 -8.22 -9.34 -6.73
CA GLY A 45 -9.65 -9.26 -6.98
C GLY A 45 -10.04 -9.80 -8.37
N MET A 46 -9.23 -9.48 -9.39
CA MET A 46 -9.42 -10.03 -10.74
C MET A 46 -9.17 -11.54 -10.78
N ILE A 47 -8.13 -12.04 -10.10
CA ILE A 47 -7.86 -13.48 -10.00
C ILE A 47 -9.04 -14.20 -9.33
N MET A 48 -9.51 -13.71 -8.18
CA MET A 48 -10.67 -14.29 -7.50
C MET A 48 -11.91 -14.27 -8.38
N ARG A 49 -12.11 -13.21 -9.17
CA ARG A 49 -13.24 -13.12 -10.09
C ARG A 49 -13.15 -14.15 -11.23
N ILE A 50 -11.96 -14.40 -11.76
CA ILE A 50 -11.73 -15.44 -12.78
C ILE A 50 -12.09 -16.81 -12.20
N VAL A 51 -11.55 -17.16 -11.03
CA VAL A 51 -11.80 -18.46 -10.35
C VAL A 51 -13.29 -18.69 -10.07
N GLN A 52 -14.05 -17.63 -9.75
CA GLN A 52 -15.50 -17.73 -9.54
C GLN A 52 -16.32 -17.96 -10.81
N VAL A 53 -15.78 -17.60 -11.99
CA VAL A 53 -16.45 -17.83 -13.28
C VAL A 53 -16.08 -19.22 -13.81
N GLU A 54 -14.81 -19.58 -13.73
CA GLU A 54 -14.28 -20.87 -14.14
C GLU A 54 -13.06 -21.23 -13.27
N GLU A 55 -13.04 -22.44 -12.73
CA GLU A 55 -11.90 -22.92 -11.96
C GLU A 55 -10.66 -23.04 -12.87
N ILE A 56 -9.58 -22.35 -12.50
CA ILE A 56 -8.31 -22.38 -13.23
C ILE A 56 -7.29 -23.22 -12.48
N ALA A 57 -6.59 -24.12 -13.18
CA ALA A 57 -5.60 -25.01 -12.59
C ALA A 57 -4.44 -24.29 -11.87
N MET A 58 -4.22 -23.02 -12.17
CA MET A 58 -3.15 -22.19 -11.60
C MET A 58 -3.45 -21.75 -10.15
N VAL A 59 -4.70 -21.83 -9.69
CA VAL A 59 -5.10 -21.40 -8.35
C VAL A 59 -5.86 -22.54 -7.68
N SER A 60 -5.23 -23.19 -6.69
CA SER A 60 -5.91 -24.21 -5.88
C SER A 60 -6.97 -23.57 -4.99
N GLN A 61 -7.91 -24.39 -4.50
CA GLN A 61 -8.95 -23.93 -3.58
C GLN A 61 -8.37 -23.31 -2.29
N GLU A 62 -7.31 -23.91 -1.73
CA GLU A 62 -6.59 -23.36 -0.57
C GLU A 62 -5.99 -21.98 -0.86
N GLN A 63 -5.36 -21.82 -2.03
CA GLN A 63 -4.79 -20.54 -2.45
C GLN A 63 -5.87 -19.50 -2.71
N PHE A 64 -7.00 -19.90 -3.28
CA PHE A 64 -8.15 -19.00 -3.48
C PHE A 64 -8.62 -18.43 -2.15
N PHE A 65 -8.81 -19.26 -1.13
CA PHE A 65 -9.24 -18.76 0.16
C PHE A 65 -8.16 -17.98 0.92
N ALA A 66 -6.89 -18.33 0.76
CA ALA A 66 -5.80 -17.53 1.30
C ALA A 66 -5.80 -16.11 0.70
N ILE A 67 -6.01 -15.99 -0.63
CA ILE A 67 -6.20 -14.71 -1.32
C ILE A 67 -7.47 -14.01 -0.80
N LEU A 68 -8.57 -14.74 -0.62
CA LEU A 68 -9.84 -14.19 -0.12
C LEU A 68 -9.71 -13.58 1.27
N THR A 69 -8.89 -14.18 2.13
CA THR A 69 -8.55 -13.63 3.47
C THR A 69 -7.61 -12.43 3.35
N ALA A 70 -6.58 -12.52 2.49
CA ALA A 70 -5.56 -11.48 2.37
C ALA A 70 -6.08 -10.19 1.71
N HIS A 71 -6.81 -10.32 0.60
CA HIS A 71 -7.30 -9.24 -0.26
C HIS A 71 -7.98 -8.09 0.50
N PRO A 72 -9.04 -8.32 1.31
CA PRO A 72 -9.73 -7.22 1.98
C PRO A 72 -8.84 -6.52 3.01
N LEU A 73 -8.00 -7.27 3.72
CA LEU A 73 -7.14 -6.71 4.77
C LEU A 73 -5.99 -5.90 4.19
N VAL A 74 -5.40 -6.32 3.06
CA VAL A 74 -4.41 -5.52 2.33
C VAL A 74 -5.05 -4.28 1.72
N GLY A 75 -6.27 -4.40 1.21
CA GLY A 75 -7.00 -3.27 0.62
C GLY A 75 -7.36 -2.21 1.66
N ILE A 76 -7.83 -2.64 2.83
CA ILE A 76 -8.20 -1.75 3.93
C ILE A 76 -6.94 -1.14 4.55
N PHE A 77 -6.02 -1.95 5.08
CA PHE A 77 -4.89 -1.46 5.88
C PHE A 77 -3.73 -0.97 5.03
N GLY A 78 -3.38 -1.72 3.98
CA GLY A 78 -2.26 -1.42 3.08
C GLY A 78 -2.54 -0.24 2.16
N SER A 79 -3.75 -0.16 1.62
CA SER A 79 -4.13 0.89 0.67
C SER A 79 -4.91 2.02 1.35
N THR A 80 -6.21 1.83 1.60
CA THR A 80 -7.12 2.93 1.95
C THR A 80 -6.71 3.64 3.24
N TYR A 81 -6.49 2.87 4.31
CA TYR A 81 -6.06 3.39 5.61
C TYR A 81 -4.70 4.08 5.51
N ALA A 82 -3.72 3.49 4.81
CA ALA A 82 -2.40 4.08 4.62
C ALA A 82 -2.47 5.44 3.90
N ILE A 83 -3.25 5.54 2.82
CA ILE A 83 -3.41 6.78 2.06
C ILE A 83 -4.07 7.86 2.93
N VAL A 84 -5.17 7.52 3.62
CA VAL A 84 -5.89 8.46 4.49
C VAL A 84 -5.01 8.91 5.65
N MET A 85 -4.32 7.98 6.31
CA MET A 85 -3.41 8.30 7.43
C MET A 85 -2.24 9.17 6.97
N GLY A 86 -1.64 8.86 5.82
CA GLY A 86 -0.58 9.68 5.22
C GLY A 86 -1.05 11.10 4.89
N ALA A 87 -2.27 11.23 4.37
CA ALA A 87 -2.90 12.52 4.13
C ALA A 87 -3.13 13.27 5.44
N PHE A 88 -3.63 12.62 6.49
CA PHE A 88 -3.91 13.26 7.78
C PHE A 88 -2.65 13.73 8.50
N LEU A 89 -1.57 12.95 8.46
CA LEU A 89 -0.27 13.33 9.02
C LEU A 89 0.34 14.58 8.38
N PHE A 90 -0.13 14.98 7.20
CA PHE A 90 0.27 16.20 6.51
C PHE A 90 -0.80 17.31 6.59
N LEU A 91 -2.03 17.01 6.18
CA LEU A 91 -3.12 17.98 6.07
C LEU A 91 -3.57 18.52 7.42
N VAL A 92 -3.66 17.69 8.46
CA VAL A 92 -4.14 18.18 9.77
C VAL A 92 -3.17 19.22 10.35
N PRO A 93 -1.85 18.96 10.46
CA PRO A 93 -0.88 19.98 10.87
C PRO A 93 -0.89 21.22 9.95
N ASP A 94 -0.96 21.01 8.64
CA ASP A 94 -0.90 22.10 7.66
C ASP A 94 -2.12 23.03 7.73
N LEU A 95 -3.33 22.48 7.85
CA LEU A 95 -4.56 23.25 7.96
C LEU A 95 -4.69 23.96 9.31
N MET A 96 -4.30 23.28 10.39
CA MET A 96 -4.35 23.82 11.75
C MET A 96 -3.20 24.78 12.06
N LYS A 97 -2.22 24.91 11.16
CA LYS A 97 -1.01 25.73 11.34
C LYS A 97 -0.24 25.38 12.61
N ILE A 98 -0.22 24.09 12.97
CA ILE A 98 0.54 23.54 14.09
C ILE A 98 1.63 22.59 13.59
N PRO A 99 2.77 22.50 14.27
CA PRO A 99 3.80 21.51 13.92
C PRO A 99 3.31 20.09 14.22
N LEU A 100 3.72 19.13 13.39
CA LEU A 100 3.55 17.71 13.71
C LEU A 100 4.32 17.37 14.98
N TYR A 101 3.65 16.78 15.98
CA TYR A 101 4.21 16.49 17.29
C TYR A 101 5.52 15.68 17.24
N SER A 102 5.58 14.62 16.43
CA SER A 102 6.79 13.79 16.30
C SER A 102 6.94 13.18 14.92
N MET A 103 7.92 13.67 14.17
CA MET A 103 8.31 13.09 12.88
C MET A 103 8.87 11.66 13.02
N LYS A 104 9.49 11.33 14.16
CA LYS A 104 9.99 9.97 14.41
C LYS A 104 8.84 8.97 14.52
N LEU A 105 7.79 9.30 15.28
CA LEU A 105 6.61 8.46 15.43
C LEU A 105 5.83 8.34 14.11
N ALA A 106 5.72 9.43 13.35
CA ALA A 106 5.05 9.40 12.05
C ALA A 106 5.77 8.49 11.04
N ARG A 107 7.10 8.44 11.06
CA ARG A 107 7.88 7.45 10.28
C ARG A 107 7.71 6.03 10.82
N GLY A 108 7.69 5.86 12.14
CA GLY A 108 7.40 4.56 12.77
C GLY A 108 6.05 4.01 12.33
N ASN A 109 5.00 4.85 12.36
CA ASN A 109 3.66 4.51 11.88
C ASN A 109 3.69 4.04 10.42
N PHE A 110 4.41 4.75 9.54
CA PHE A 110 4.58 4.33 8.15
C PHE A 110 5.18 2.92 8.03
N PHE A 111 6.30 2.66 8.71
CA PHE A 111 6.96 1.36 8.63
C PHE A 111 6.13 0.23 9.26
N LEU A 112 5.39 0.51 10.34
CA LEU A 112 4.53 -0.48 10.99
C LEU A 112 3.34 -0.86 10.10
N ILE A 113 2.68 0.12 9.49
CA ILE A 113 1.57 -0.14 8.55
C ILE A 113 2.12 -0.87 7.32
N ALA A 114 3.12 -0.31 6.65
CA ALA A 114 3.66 -0.89 5.42
C ALA A 114 4.24 -2.28 5.65
N GLY A 115 5.05 -2.46 6.71
CA GLY A 115 5.66 -3.75 7.04
C GLY A 115 4.65 -4.76 7.57
N GLY A 116 3.72 -4.35 8.42
CA GLY A 116 2.67 -5.23 8.96
C GLY A 116 1.75 -5.76 7.86
N THR A 117 1.31 -4.89 6.94
CA THR A 117 0.55 -5.32 5.75
C THR A 117 1.36 -6.29 4.90
N PHE A 118 2.65 -6.01 4.66
CA PHE A 118 3.49 -6.90 3.85
C PHE A 118 3.62 -8.29 4.47
N ILE A 119 3.90 -8.36 5.78
CA ILE A 119 4.06 -9.62 6.51
C ILE A 119 2.77 -10.43 6.45
N PHE A 120 1.63 -9.78 6.68
CA PHE A 120 0.32 -10.43 6.62
C PHE A 120 0.00 -10.94 5.21
N TRP A 121 0.20 -10.11 4.19
CA TRP A 121 0.02 -10.49 2.79
C TRP A 121 0.90 -11.69 2.43
N LEU A 122 2.19 -11.61 2.77
CA LEU A 122 3.16 -12.67 2.50
C LEU A 122 2.82 -13.98 3.22
N ALA A 123 2.28 -13.92 4.44
CA ALA A 123 1.82 -15.11 5.16
C ALA A 123 0.65 -15.82 4.45
N GLY A 124 -0.17 -15.09 3.71
CA GLY A 124 -1.20 -15.67 2.84
C GLY A 124 -0.64 -16.55 1.71
N PHE A 125 0.58 -16.28 1.23
CA PHE A 125 1.21 -17.08 0.17
C PHE A 125 2.15 -18.16 0.69
N ILE A 126 2.87 -17.90 1.79
CA ILE A 126 3.87 -18.86 2.32
C ILE A 126 3.22 -19.92 3.20
N SER A 127 2.37 -19.51 4.14
CA SER A 127 1.78 -20.42 5.13
C SER A 127 0.29 -20.66 4.89
N GLN A 128 -0.25 -20.15 3.78
CA GLN A 128 -1.69 -20.15 3.48
C GLN A 128 -2.51 -19.69 4.69
N TYR A 129 -2.06 -18.67 5.43
CA TYR A 129 -2.62 -18.35 6.76
C TYR A 129 -4.14 -18.12 6.71
N ALA A 130 -4.88 -18.86 7.56
CA ALA A 130 -6.34 -18.83 7.68
C ALA A 130 -7.08 -18.97 6.33
N PRO A 131 -6.84 -20.04 5.55
CA PRO A 131 -7.53 -20.27 4.28
C PRO A 131 -8.93 -20.87 4.53
N LEU A 132 -9.29 -21.18 5.77
CA LEU A 132 -10.58 -21.73 6.12
C LEU A 132 -10.98 -21.21 7.50
N TYR A 133 -12.14 -20.55 7.60
CA TYR A 133 -12.89 -20.42 8.86
C TYR A 133 -13.69 -21.71 9.17
N THR A 134 -13.30 -22.85 8.58
CA THR A 134 -13.99 -24.14 8.67
C THR A 134 -13.00 -25.27 8.84
#